data_AF-A0AA96SDV1-F1
#
_entry.id   AF-A0AA96SDV1-F1
#
_cell.length_a   1.000
_cell.length_b   1.000
_cell.length_c   1.000
_cell.angle_alpha   90.00
_cell.angle_beta   90.00
_cell.angle_gamma   90.00
#
_symmetry.space_group_name_H-M   'P 1'
#
loop_
_entity.id
_entity.type
_entity.pdbx_description
1 polymer ?
#
loop_
_entity_poly.entity_id
_entity_poly.type
_entity_poly.pdbx_seq_one_letter_code
_entity_poly.pdbx_strand_id
1 'polypeptide(L)'
;METIKELLSNFLKVQEEKIKTPTFITFFIAFLVFKIWIYWKPISIFLLSTKTIEERILVIDNKINLIEQNFSTHPLWLSFLFALAITIIYTILFPLIQLGVNVILSWVKKKNFNIKADIETEIRKRKIEIEKTEQKFRDLQNKNATDRSLNDQLRDKDSQINNLLEEMNRISKNHNNQIDSLKEIHSNEVGSIHADYERKIEDLKAELEERISLMQAQAQIDYNEMMHKHDEQLYLIQQEANSENNRLFNENENLRSEIEQLKSKSSS
;
A
#
# COMPACT_ATOMS: atom_id res chain seq x y z
N MET A 1 -51.03 27.89 -3.66
CA MET A 1 -51.27 27.83 -2.19
C MET A 1 -50.79 29.09 -1.48
N GLU A 2 -49.74 29.76 -1.97
CA GLU A 2 -49.26 31.06 -1.44
C GLU A 2 -50.28 32.20 -1.60
N THR A 3 -50.94 32.32 -2.74
CA THR A 3 -51.91 33.41 -3.03
C THR A 3 -53.08 33.47 -2.07
N ILE A 4 -53.65 32.34 -1.67
CA ILE A 4 -54.77 32.28 -0.70
C ILE A 4 -54.27 32.64 0.71
N LYS A 5 -53.06 32.22 1.07
CA LYS A 5 -52.45 32.52 2.37
C LYS A 5 -52.12 34.00 2.50
N GLU A 6 -51.68 34.61 1.40
CA GLU A 6 -51.36 36.03 1.30
C GLU A 6 -52.61 36.91 1.29
N LEU A 7 -53.66 36.50 0.56
CA LEU A 7 -54.98 37.15 0.60
C LEU A 7 -55.60 37.10 2.00
N LEU A 8 -55.54 35.95 2.68
CA LEU A 8 -55.99 35.83 4.06
C LEU A 8 -55.15 36.69 5.00
N SER A 9 -53.83 36.66 4.88
CA SER A 9 -52.95 37.50 5.70
C SER A 9 -53.25 38.99 5.53
N ASN A 10 -53.44 39.44 4.28
CA ASN A 10 -53.74 40.85 3.99
C ASN A 10 -55.13 41.25 4.44
N PHE A 11 -56.15 40.40 4.26
CA PHE A 11 -57.49 40.65 4.79
C PHE A 11 -57.47 40.80 6.32
N LEU A 12 -56.74 39.93 7.02
CA LEU A 12 -56.64 39.96 8.47
C LEU A 12 -55.86 41.17 8.99
N LYS A 13 -54.82 41.60 8.28
CA LYS A 13 -54.03 42.81 8.59
C LYS A 13 -54.85 44.09 8.37
N VAL A 14 -55.66 44.13 7.32
CA VAL A 14 -56.59 45.24 7.02
C VAL A 14 -57.69 45.31 8.08
N GLN A 15 -58.16 44.16 8.59
CA GLN A 15 -59.08 44.13 9.73
C GLN A 15 -58.40 44.60 11.00
N GLU A 16 -57.13 44.24 11.24
CA GLU A 16 -56.33 44.69 12.39
C GLU A 16 -56.13 46.22 12.43
N GLU A 17 -55.96 46.87 11.28
CA GLU A 17 -55.79 48.33 11.21
C GLU A 17 -57.10 49.12 11.39
N LYS A 18 -58.24 48.59 10.94
CA LYS A 18 -59.56 49.20 11.17
C LYS A 18 -59.99 49.21 12.65
N ILE A 19 -59.37 48.37 13.49
CA ILE A 19 -59.63 48.22 14.94
C ILE A 19 -59.29 49.45 15.78
N LYS A 20 -58.44 50.36 15.29
CA LYS A 20 -58.04 51.54 16.09
C LYS A 20 -59.06 52.68 16.11
N THR A 21 -60.21 52.53 15.46
CA THR A 21 -61.22 53.60 15.47
C THR A 21 -62.06 53.53 16.74
N PRO A 22 -62.07 54.61 17.57
CA PRO A 22 -62.95 54.67 18.74
C PRO A 22 -64.38 54.47 18.26
N THR A 23 -65.14 53.65 18.99
CA THR A 23 -66.55 53.26 18.80
C THR A 23 -67.45 54.37 18.24
N PHE A 24 -67.12 55.63 18.54
CA PHE A 24 -67.70 56.85 17.97
C PHE A 24 -67.65 56.96 16.43
N ILE A 25 -66.55 56.59 15.77
CA ILE A 25 -66.41 56.68 14.30
C ILE A 25 -67.28 55.62 13.61
N THR A 26 -67.34 54.40 14.16
CA THR A 26 -68.22 53.33 13.66
C THR A 26 -69.69 53.72 13.83
N PHE A 27 -70.05 54.32 14.96
CA PHE A 27 -71.38 54.88 15.19
C PHE A 27 -71.72 55.98 14.17
N PHE A 28 -70.77 56.91 13.91
CA PHE A 28 -70.98 58.00 12.96
C PHE A 28 -71.13 57.52 11.52
N ILE A 29 -70.33 56.53 11.10
CA ILE A 29 -70.45 55.90 9.78
C ILE A 29 -71.81 55.19 9.63
N ALA A 30 -72.23 54.41 10.64
CA ALA A 30 -73.52 53.74 10.61
C ALA A 30 -74.69 54.73 10.55
N PHE A 31 -74.60 55.84 11.29
CA PHE A 31 -75.58 56.93 11.27
C PHE A 31 -75.67 57.60 9.89
N LEU A 32 -74.54 57.88 9.24
CA LEU A 32 -74.51 58.47 7.90
C LEU A 32 -75.06 57.52 6.83
N VAL A 33 -74.69 56.23 6.87
CA VAL A 33 -75.21 55.22 5.94
C VAL A 33 -76.72 55.08 6.07
N PHE A 34 -77.25 55.08 7.30
CA PHE A 34 -78.70 55.07 7.53
C PHE A 34 -79.39 56.28 6.91
N LYS A 35 -78.83 57.48 7.11
CA LYS A 35 -79.35 58.72 6.49
C LYS A 35 -79.32 58.64 4.96
N ILE A 36 -78.22 58.19 4.37
CA ILE A 36 -78.08 58.04 2.92
C ILE A 36 -79.09 57.02 2.36
N TRP A 37 -79.31 55.90 3.06
CA TRP A 37 -80.26 54.87 2.64
C TRP A 37 -81.71 55.37 2.57
N ILE A 38 -82.12 56.20 3.54
CA ILE A 38 -83.45 56.84 3.56
C ILE A 38 -83.67 57.78 2.38
N TYR A 39 -82.67 58.59 2.02
CA TYR A 39 -82.78 59.53 0.91
C TYR A 39 -82.46 58.92 -0.47
N TRP A 40 -82.09 57.64 -0.52
CA TRP A 40 -81.73 56.96 -1.76
C TRP A 40 -82.89 56.90 -2.76
N LYS A 41 -84.14 56.75 -2.30
CA LYS A 41 -85.30 56.63 -3.18
C LYS A 41 -85.59 57.94 -3.95
N PRO A 42 -85.65 59.13 -3.32
CA PRO A 42 -85.67 60.42 -4.03
C PRO A 42 -84.49 60.61 -5.00
N ILE A 43 -83.26 60.32 -4.56
CA ILE A 43 -82.03 60.46 -5.36
C ILE A 43 -82.09 59.56 -6.61
N SER A 44 -82.58 58.32 -6.47
CA SER A 44 -82.73 57.40 -7.59
C SER A 44 -83.76 57.87 -8.62
N ILE A 45 -84.86 58.50 -8.18
CA ILE A 45 -85.89 59.06 -9.08
C ILE A 45 -85.35 60.27 -9.84
N PHE A 46 -84.51 61.08 -9.19
CA PHE A 46 -83.84 62.21 -9.85
C PHE A 46 -82.92 61.75 -10.98
N LEU A 47 -82.12 60.70 -10.73
CA LEU A 47 -81.11 60.21 -11.66
C LEU A 47 -81.67 59.31 -12.78
N LEU A 48 -82.68 58.48 -12.50
CA LEU A 48 -83.12 57.41 -13.41
C LEU A 48 -84.49 57.62 -14.06
N SER A 49 -85.25 58.66 -13.68
CA SER A 49 -86.57 58.93 -14.28
C SER A 49 -86.43 59.53 -15.69
N THR A 50 -87.30 59.12 -16.62
CA THR A 50 -87.32 59.58 -18.02
C THR A 50 -88.25 60.78 -18.28
N LYS A 51 -88.95 61.28 -17.24
CA LYS A 51 -89.91 62.41 -17.33
C LYS A 51 -89.23 63.78 -17.51
N THR A 52 -89.96 64.85 -17.81
CA THR A 52 -89.41 66.22 -17.88
C THR A 52 -88.90 66.68 -16.50
N ILE A 53 -87.91 67.59 -16.46
CA ILE A 53 -87.22 67.98 -15.22
C ILE A 53 -88.20 68.56 -14.18
N GLU A 54 -89.20 69.32 -14.62
CA GLU A 54 -90.19 69.96 -13.75
C GLU A 54 -91.09 68.94 -13.04
N GLU A 55 -91.57 67.90 -13.75
CA GLU A 55 -92.31 66.80 -13.13
C GLU A 55 -91.44 65.99 -12.17
N ARG A 56 -90.13 65.85 -12.46
CA ARG A 56 -89.19 65.19 -11.52
C ARG A 56 -89.08 65.95 -10.22
N ILE A 57 -88.91 67.27 -10.30
CA ILE A 57 -88.80 68.14 -9.12
C ILE A 57 -90.08 68.03 -8.29
N LEU A 58 -91.27 68.07 -8.90
CA LEU A 58 -92.54 67.99 -8.16
C LEU A 58 -92.74 66.61 -7.49
N VAL A 59 -92.40 65.51 -8.17
CA VAL A 59 -92.48 64.16 -7.59
C VAL A 59 -91.46 63.96 -6.47
N ILE A 60 -90.26 64.52 -6.62
CA ILE A 60 -89.21 64.48 -5.60
C ILE A 60 -89.61 65.34 -4.40
N ASP A 61 -90.11 66.55 -4.62
CA ASP A 61 -90.52 67.48 -3.58
C ASP A 61 -91.69 66.91 -2.77
N ASN A 62 -92.67 66.28 -3.41
CA ASN A 62 -93.75 65.59 -2.70
C ASN A 62 -93.24 64.37 -1.92
N LYS A 63 -92.28 63.61 -2.47
CA LYS A 63 -91.68 62.47 -1.74
C LYS A 63 -90.79 62.92 -0.59
N ILE A 64 -90.05 64.01 -0.74
CA ILE A 64 -89.25 64.62 0.32
C ILE A 64 -90.18 65.18 1.38
N ASN A 65 -91.27 65.87 1.03
CA ASN A 65 -92.28 66.34 1.98
C ASN A 65 -92.98 65.19 2.72
N LEU A 66 -93.30 64.08 2.06
CA LEU A 66 -93.83 62.88 2.71
C LEU A 66 -92.81 62.22 3.65
N ILE A 67 -91.54 62.20 3.25
CA ILE A 67 -90.45 61.74 4.11
C ILE A 67 -90.33 62.70 5.30
N GLU A 68 -90.32 64.02 5.11
CA GLU A 68 -90.20 65.03 6.16
C GLU A 68 -91.41 65.05 7.10
N GLN A 69 -92.64 64.82 6.63
CA GLN A 69 -93.81 64.64 7.51
C GLN A 69 -93.69 63.36 8.34
N ASN A 70 -93.28 62.24 7.73
CA ASN A 70 -93.05 60.97 8.43
C ASN A 70 -91.81 61.01 9.35
N PHE A 71 -90.80 61.82 9.02
CA PHE A 71 -89.60 62.03 9.85
C PHE A 71 -89.83 63.06 10.95
N SER A 72 -90.71 64.04 10.76
CA SER A 72 -91.11 64.98 11.81
C SER A 72 -91.95 64.28 12.88
N THR A 73 -92.64 63.20 12.53
CA THR A 73 -93.35 62.32 13.48
C THR A 73 -92.46 61.22 14.06
N HIS A 74 -91.30 60.92 13.44
CA HIS A 74 -90.32 59.98 13.98
C HIS A 74 -89.29 60.69 14.87
N PRO A 75 -89.18 60.34 16.17
CA PRO A 75 -88.18 60.94 17.04
C PRO A 75 -86.78 60.66 16.51
N LEU A 76 -85.92 61.69 16.45
CA LEU A 76 -84.46 61.57 16.19
C LEU A 76 -83.81 60.46 17.03
N TRP A 77 -84.40 60.17 18.20
CA TRP A 77 -84.04 59.09 19.10
C TRP A 77 -84.03 57.68 18.46
N LEU A 78 -84.90 57.41 17.49
CA LEU A 78 -84.98 56.07 16.87
C LEU A 78 -83.74 55.76 16.00
N SER A 79 -83.24 56.77 15.27
CA SER A 79 -81.99 56.64 14.50
C SER A 79 -80.78 56.46 15.41
N PHE A 80 -80.79 57.13 16.57
CA PHE A 80 -79.75 56.98 17.59
C PHE A 80 -79.75 55.57 18.19
N LEU A 81 -80.93 55.03 18.55
CA LEU A 81 -81.06 53.66 19.08
C LEU A 81 -80.62 52.60 18.07
N PHE A 82 -80.95 52.77 16.80
CA PHE A 82 -80.52 51.85 15.73
C PHE A 82 -78.99 51.83 15.59
N ALA A 83 -78.36 53.01 15.52
CA ALA A 83 -76.91 53.12 15.45
C ALA A 83 -76.22 52.55 16.70
N LEU A 84 -76.80 52.74 17.88
CA LEU A 84 -76.31 52.18 19.14
C LEU A 84 -76.41 50.65 19.16
N ALA A 85 -77.51 50.07 18.68
CA ALA A 85 -77.69 48.62 18.57
C ALA A 85 -76.66 47.98 17.62
N ILE A 86 -76.45 48.56 16.42
CA ILE A 86 -75.43 48.08 15.47
C ILE A 86 -74.04 48.19 16.08
N THR A 87 -73.76 49.26 16.81
CA THR A 87 -72.48 49.46 17.47
C THR A 87 -72.22 48.38 18.51
N ILE A 88 -73.20 48.06 19.38
CA ILE A 88 -73.08 46.99 20.38
C ILE A 88 -72.86 45.63 19.71
N ILE A 89 -73.66 45.32 18.67
CA ILE A 89 -73.52 44.08 17.91
C ILE A 89 -72.11 43.99 17.31
N TYR A 90 -71.60 45.08 16.73
CA TYR A 90 -70.27 45.12 16.14
C TYR A 90 -69.17 44.98 17.21
N THR A 91 -69.28 45.68 18.34
CA THR A 91 -68.32 45.60 19.45
C THR A 91 -68.21 44.21 20.06
N ILE A 92 -69.27 43.39 20.03
CA ILE A 92 -69.25 42.02 20.56
C ILE A 92 -68.87 41.00 19.47
N LEU A 93 -69.46 41.12 18.28
CA LEU A 93 -69.26 40.17 17.19
C LEU A 93 -67.81 40.22 16.67
N PHE A 94 -67.20 41.40 16.65
CA PHE A 94 -65.87 41.59 16.11
C PHE A 94 -64.76 40.90 16.92
N PRO A 95 -64.66 41.06 18.26
CA PRO A 95 -63.69 40.31 19.08
C PRO A 95 -63.80 38.79 18.94
N LEU A 96 -65.02 38.25 18.78
CA LEU A 96 -65.24 36.82 18.59
C LEU A 96 -64.64 36.32 17.27
N ILE A 97 -64.80 37.08 16.18
CA ILE A 97 -64.19 36.77 14.88
C ILE A 97 -62.66 36.82 14.99
N GLN A 98 -62.11 37.81 15.70
CA GLN A 98 -60.66 37.97 15.88
C GLN A 98 -60.02 36.78 16.63
N LEU A 99 -60.69 36.27 17.66
CA LEU A 99 -60.21 35.11 18.41
C LEU A 99 -60.13 33.86 17.52
N GLY A 100 -61.17 33.61 16.70
CA GLY A 100 -61.18 32.50 15.75
C GLY A 100 -60.05 32.58 14.72
N VAL A 101 -59.82 33.77 14.17
CA VAL A 101 -58.72 34.02 13.23
C VAL A 101 -57.35 33.74 13.86
N ASN A 102 -57.11 34.25 15.07
CA ASN A 102 -55.81 34.11 15.74
C ASN A 102 -55.49 32.64 16.03
N VAL A 103 -56.49 31.85 16.42
CA VAL A 103 -56.34 30.40 16.61
C VAL A 103 -55.92 29.72 15.30
N ILE A 104 -56.60 30.01 14.19
CA ILE A 104 -56.28 29.44 12.87
C ILE A 104 -54.86 29.84 12.44
N LEU A 105 -54.48 31.11 12.57
CA LEU A 105 -53.14 31.60 12.24
C LEU A 105 -52.05 30.90 13.07
N SER A 106 -52.28 30.72 14.37
CA SER A 106 -51.32 30.05 15.26
C SER A 106 -51.11 28.58 14.87
N TRP A 107 -52.19 27.88 14.51
CA TRP A 107 -52.14 26.49 14.08
C TRP A 107 -51.38 26.32 12.76
N VAL A 108 -51.63 27.19 11.78
CA VAL A 108 -50.91 27.20 10.50
C VAL A 108 -49.43 27.50 10.70
N LYS A 109 -49.08 28.46 11.56
CA LYS A 109 -47.67 28.78 11.87
C LYS A 109 -46.96 27.59 12.53
N LYS A 110 -47.60 26.93 13.49
CA LYS A 110 -47.04 25.75 14.19
C LYS A 110 -46.79 24.58 13.25
N LYS A 111 -47.76 24.27 12.37
CA LYS A 111 -47.62 23.18 11.39
C LYS A 111 -46.47 23.44 10.41
N ASN A 112 -46.34 24.66 9.92
CA ASN A 112 -45.26 25.02 9.00
C ASN A 112 -43.87 24.99 9.66
N PHE A 113 -43.75 25.38 10.93
CA PHE A 113 -42.49 25.31 11.66
C PHE A 113 -42.03 23.85 11.84
N ASN A 114 -42.94 22.96 12.23
CA ASN A 114 -42.63 21.54 12.42
C ASN A 114 -42.18 20.87 11.11
N ILE A 115 -42.87 21.13 10.00
CA ILE A 115 -42.50 20.60 8.68
C ILE A 115 -41.11 21.10 8.27
N LYS A 116 -40.82 22.39 8.48
CA LYS A 116 -39.52 22.96 8.15
C LYS A 116 -38.40 22.36 9.00
N ALA A 117 -38.65 22.19 10.30
CA ALA A 117 -37.68 21.59 11.22
C ALA A 117 -37.38 20.14 10.83
N ASP A 118 -38.40 19.34 10.54
CA ASP A 118 -38.23 17.93 10.14
C ASP A 118 -37.41 17.78 8.84
N ILE A 119 -37.75 18.56 7.81
CA ILE A 119 -36.97 18.63 6.56
C ILE A 119 -35.51 19.03 6.83
N GLU A 120 -35.28 20.03 7.66
CA GLU A 120 -33.93 20.48 7.99
C GLU A 120 -33.13 19.40 8.73
N THR A 121 -33.76 18.67 9.66
CA THR A 121 -33.11 17.55 10.34
C THR A 121 -32.74 16.41 9.40
N GLU A 122 -33.62 16.09 8.45
CA GLU A 122 -33.38 15.01 7.49
C GLU A 122 -32.26 15.37 6.50
N ILE A 123 -32.23 16.63 6.04
CA ILE A 123 -31.13 17.16 5.22
C ILE A 123 -29.79 17.06 5.97
N ARG A 124 -29.75 17.43 7.26
CA ARG A 124 -28.53 17.32 8.06
C ARG A 124 -28.06 15.87 8.20
N LYS A 125 -28.96 14.92 8.47
CA LYS A 125 -28.63 13.49 8.55
C LYS A 125 -28.02 12.99 7.25
N ARG A 126 -28.66 13.28 6.12
CA ARG A 126 -28.15 12.90 4.79
C ARG A 126 -26.79 13.53 4.48
N LYS A 127 -26.59 14.80 4.84
CA LYS A 127 -25.29 15.47 4.65
C LYS A 127 -24.17 14.77 5.43
N ILE A 128 -24.42 14.41 6.69
CA ILE A 128 -23.46 13.68 7.52
C ILE A 128 -23.16 12.29 6.92
N GLU A 129 -24.18 11.60 6.40
CA GLU A 129 -24.00 10.29 5.78
C GLU A 129 -23.18 10.35 4.49
N ILE A 130 -23.43 11.35 3.64
CA ILE A 130 -22.64 11.61 2.44
C ILE A 130 -21.19 11.90 2.82
N GLU A 131 -20.95 12.78 3.79
CA GLU A 131 -19.59 13.14 4.24
C GLU A 131 -18.83 11.94 4.79
N LYS A 132 -19.48 11.10 5.61
CA LYS A 132 -18.89 9.84 6.09
C LYS A 132 -18.55 8.89 4.94
N THR A 133 -19.41 8.80 3.94
CA THR A 133 -19.20 7.91 2.78
C THR A 133 -18.06 8.41 1.90
N GLU A 134 -17.99 9.71 1.65
CA GLU A 134 -16.88 10.32 0.91
C GLU A 134 -15.55 10.18 1.66
N GLN A 135 -15.54 10.35 2.98
CA GLN A 135 -14.34 10.15 3.78
C GLN A 135 -13.84 8.71 3.66
N LYS A 136 -14.73 7.72 3.81
CA LYS A 136 -14.39 6.30 3.59
C LYS A 136 -13.85 6.06 2.19
N PHE A 137 -14.42 6.69 1.17
CA PHE A 137 -13.95 6.56 -0.20
C PHE A 137 -12.55 7.16 -0.39
N ARG A 138 -12.26 8.33 0.20
CA ARG A 138 -10.92 8.93 0.22
C ARG A 138 -9.91 8.05 0.96
N ASP A 139 -10.28 7.50 2.11
CA ASP A 139 -9.43 6.60 2.88
C ASP A 139 -9.10 5.31 2.11
N LEU A 140 -10.10 4.74 1.42
CA LEU A 140 -9.90 3.57 0.55
C LEU A 140 -9.00 3.89 -0.65
N GLN A 141 -9.15 5.06 -1.27
CA GLN A 141 -8.25 5.47 -2.36
C GLN A 141 -6.83 5.65 -1.87
N ASN A 142 -6.63 6.33 -0.74
CA ASN A 142 -5.31 6.52 -0.13
C ASN A 142 -4.68 5.18 0.22
N LYS A 143 -5.45 4.26 0.81
CA LYS A 143 -4.98 2.90 1.09
C LYS A 143 -4.57 2.18 -0.19
N ASN A 144 -5.38 2.22 -1.24
CA ASN A 144 -5.07 1.58 -2.52
C ASN A 144 -3.82 2.19 -3.19
N ALA A 145 -3.62 3.51 -3.07
CA ALA A 145 -2.40 4.18 -3.55
C ALA A 145 -1.16 3.72 -2.78
N THR A 146 -1.26 3.61 -1.44
CA THR A 146 -0.19 3.06 -0.59
C THR A 146 0.10 1.61 -0.94
N ASP A 147 -0.93 0.78 -1.09
CA ASP A 147 -0.79 -0.64 -1.44
C ASP A 147 -0.10 -0.82 -2.81
N ARG A 148 -0.44 0.02 -3.81
CA ARG A 148 0.26 0.03 -5.11
C ARG A 148 1.72 0.42 -4.97
N SER A 149 2.02 1.48 -4.22
CA SER A 149 3.40 1.91 -3.97
C SER A 149 4.22 0.83 -3.27
N LEU A 150 3.65 0.16 -2.27
CA LEU A 150 4.29 -0.96 -1.58
C LEU A 150 4.51 -2.14 -2.52
N ASN A 151 3.55 -2.45 -3.39
CA ASN A 151 3.67 -3.53 -4.38
C ASN A 151 4.75 -3.23 -5.43
N ASP A 152 4.88 -1.96 -5.86
CA ASP A 152 5.94 -1.54 -6.78
C ASP A 152 7.32 -1.65 -6.12
N GLN A 153 7.44 -1.28 -4.84
CA GLN A 153 8.68 -1.47 -4.07
C GLN A 153 9.03 -2.96 -3.91
N LEU A 154 8.04 -3.81 -3.65
CA LEU A 154 8.22 -5.27 -3.60
C LEU A 154 8.76 -5.80 -4.92
N ARG A 155 8.17 -5.38 -6.05
CA ARG A 155 8.62 -5.79 -7.38
C ARG A 155 10.04 -5.34 -7.69
N ASP A 156 10.41 -4.13 -7.28
CA ASP A 156 11.78 -3.62 -7.43
C ASP A 156 12.76 -4.45 -6.59
N LYS A 157 12.40 -4.77 -5.34
CA LYS A 157 13.21 -5.64 -4.46
C LYS A 157 13.36 -7.04 -5.00
N ASP A 158 12.30 -7.64 -5.54
CA ASP A 158 12.36 -8.95 -6.21
C ASP A 158 13.30 -8.90 -7.43
N SER A 159 13.26 -7.82 -8.21
CA SER A 159 14.21 -7.63 -9.33
C SER A 159 15.65 -7.52 -8.84
N GLN A 160 15.91 -6.81 -7.73
CA GLN A 160 17.25 -6.72 -7.14
C GLN A 160 17.73 -8.09 -6.65
N ILE A 161 16.86 -8.86 -5.99
CA ILE A 161 17.17 -10.23 -5.52
C ILE A 161 17.53 -11.13 -6.70
N ASN A 162 16.75 -11.10 -7.78
CA ASN A 162 17.02 -11.90 -8.97
C ASN A 162 18.36 -11.56 -9.61
N ASN A 163 18.70 -10.27 -9.70
CA ASN A 163 20.00 -9.84 -10.21
C ASN A 163 21.16 -10.33 -9.32
N LEU A 164 21.02 -10.24 -7.99
CA LEU A 164 22.01 -10.73 -7.05
C LEU A 164 22.19 -12.26 -7.13
N LEU A 165 21.10 -13.00 -7.30
CA LEU A 165 21.15 -14.45 -7.50
C LEU A 165 21.87 -14.81 -8.80
N GLU A 166 21.64 -14.06 -9.87
CA GLU A 166 22.35 -14.26 -11.14
C GLU A 166 23.85 -13.97 -11.02
N GLU A 167 24.23 -12.88 -10.34
CA GLU A 167 25.63 -12.58 -10.03
C GLU A 167 26.27 -13.67 -9.17
N MET A 168 25.58 -14.13 -8.13
CA MET A 168 26.09 -15.19 -7.26
C MET A 168 26.30 -16.50 -8.03
N ASN A 169 25.39 -16.84 -8.94
CA ASN A 169 25.54 -18.00 -9.84
C ASN A 169 26.73 -17.83 -10.81
N ARG A 170 26.93 -16.63 -11.37
CA ARG A 170 28.10 -16.33 -12.22
C ARG A 170 29.41 -16.47 -11.45
N ILE A 171 29.47 -15.90 -10.25
CA ILE A 171 30.64 -15.97 -9.38
C ILE A 171 30.92 -17.42 -8.99
N SER A 172 29.90 -18.18 -8.62
CA SER A 172 30.04 -19.61 -8.27
C SER A 172 30.56 -20.43 -9.46
N LYS A 173 29.99 -20.22 -10.65
CA LYS A 173 30.46 -20.89 -11.88
C LYS A 173 31.92 -20.54 -12.20
N ASN A 174 32.29 -19.27 -12.06
CA ASN A 174 33.67 -18.83 -12.28
C ASN A 174 34.64 -19.47 -11.29
N HIS A 175 34.31 -19.48 -10.00
CA HIS A 175 35.13 -20.13 -8.97
C HIS A 175 35.27 -21.64 -9.23
N ASN A 176 34.20 -22.32 -9.62
CA ASN A 176 34.27 -23.75 -9.95
C ASN A 176 35.21 -23.99 -11.14
N ASN A 177 35.12 -23.17 -12.20
CA ASN A 177 36.05 -23.27 -13.33
C ASN A 177 37.51 -23.02 -12.90
N GLN A 178 37.76 -22.07 -11.99
CA GLN A 178 39.09 -21.81 -11.45
C GLN A 178 39.61 -23.00 -10.61
N ILE A 179 38.76 -23.60 -9.78
CA ILE A 179 39.10 -24.80 -9.00
C ILE A 179 39.45 -25.97 -9.93
N ASP A 180 38.68 -26.18 -10.99
CA ASP A 180 38.93 -27.27 -11.94
C ASP A 180 40.23 -27.02 -12.72
N SER A 181 40.48 -25.78 -13.14
CA SER A 181 41.74 -25.38 -13.76
C SER A 181 42.94 -25.60 -12.82
N LEU A 182 42.82 -25.24 -11.54
CA LEU A 182 43.85 -25.47 -10.52
C LEU A 182 44.10 -26.97 -10.28
N LYS A 183 43.04 -27.80 -10.25
CA LYS A 183 43.19 -29.25 -10.12
C LYS A 183 43.94 -29.84 -11.30
N GLU A 184 43.64 -29.39 -12.51
CA GLU A 184 44.34 -29.84 -13.72
C GLU A 184 45.81 -29.45 -13.68
N ILE A 185 46.13 -28.19 -13.35
CA ILE A 185 47.51 -27.72 -13.20
C ILE A 185 48.25 -28.54 -12.15
N HIS A 186 47.65 -28.71 -10.97
CA HIS A 186 48.25 -29.48 -9.88
C HIS A 186 48.46 -30.96 -10.27
N SER A 187 47.50 -31.58 -10.96
CA SER A 187 47.62 -32.95 -11.44
C SER A 187 48.77 -33.09 -12.45
N ASN A 188 48.91 -32.14 -13.37
CA ASN A 188 49.99 -32.14 -14.36
C ASN A 188 51.35 -31.92 -13.70
N GLU A 189 51.44 -31.03 -12.71
CA GLU A 189 52.66 -30.75 -11.96
C GLU A 189 53.10 -31.95 -11.12
N VAL A 190 52.17 -32.57 -10.38
CA VAL A 190 52.44 -33.81 -9.63
C VAL A 190 52.88 -34.93 -10.58
N GLY A 191 52.21 -35.08 -11.72
CA GLY A 191 52.59 -36.06 -12.74
C GLY A 191 53.99 -35.82 -13.31
N SER A 192 54.34 -34.57 -13.61
CA SER A 192 55.68 -34.19 -14.08
C SER A 192 56.75 -34.46 -13.03
N ILE A 193 56.49 -34.09 -11.77
CA ILE A 193 57.42 -34.34 -10.65
C ILE A 193 57.62 -35.84 -10.47
N HIS A 194 56.55 -36.63 -10.52
CA HIS A 194 56.63 -38.08 -10.39
C HIS A 194 57.48 -38.70 -11.50
N ALA A 195 57.24 -38.31 -12.76
CA ALA A 195 58.00 -38.80 -13.90
C ALA A 195 59.48 -38.38 -13.88
N ASP A 196 59.81 -37.23 -13.28
CA ASP A 196 61.20 -36.79 -13.08
C ASP A 196 61.90 -37.62 -12.00
N TYR A 197 61.22 -37.87 -10.87
CA TYR A 197 61.75 -38.74 -9.81
C TYR A 197 61.88 -40.19 -10.25
N GLU A 198 60.93 -40.73 -11.02
CA GLU A 198 61.03 -42.09 -11.59
C GLU A 198 62.27 -42.22 -12.47
N ARG A 199 62.50 -41.27 -13.39
CA ARG A 199 63.73 -41.24 -14.21
C ARG A 199 64.99 -41.18 -13.35
N LYS A 200 65.01 -40.32 -12.33
CA LYS A 200 66.17 -40.20 -11.43
C LYS A 200 66.44 -41.47 -10.64
N ILE A 201 65.40 -42.19 -10.22
CA ILE A 201 65.51 -43.49 -9.55
C ILE A 201 66.07 -44.53 -10.53
N GLU A 202 65.60 -44.53 -11.78
CA GLU A 202 66.06 -45.46 -12.80
C GLU A 202 67.53 -45.23 -13.18
N ASP A 203 67.94 -43.97 -13.36
CA ASP A 203 69.34 -43.58 -13.58
C ASP A 203 70.24 -44.01 -12.41
N LEU A 204 69.83 -43.76 -11.16
CA LEU A 204 70.56 -44.18 -9.97
C LEU A 204 70.69 -45.71 -9.88
N LYS A 205 69.64 -46.44 -10.28
CA LYS A 205 69.66 -47.90 -10.31
C LYS A 205 70.66 -48.41 -11.36
N ALA A 206 70.66 -47.80 -12.55
CA ALA A 206 71.61 -48.13 -13.60
C ALA A 206 73.06 -47.86 -13.18
N GLU A 207 73.34 -46.70 -12.56
CA GLU A 207 74.68 -46.38 -12.03
C GLU A 207 75.12 -47.38 -10.96
N LEU A 208 74.19 -47.79 -10.08
CA LEU A 208 74.48 -48.77 -9.04
C LEU A 208 74.80 -50.15 -9.64
N GLU A 209 74.04 -50.59 -10.65
CA GLU A 209 74.28 -51.86 -11.36
C GLU A 209 75.64 -51.84 -12.09
N GLU A 210 76.02 -50.71 -12.71
CA GLU A 210 77.32 -50.52 -13.33
C GLU A 210 78.46 -50.60 -12.29
N ARG A 211 78.34 -49.89 -11.16
CA ARG A 211 79.33 -49.93 -10.07
C ARG A 211 79.47 -51.34 -9.49
N ILE A 212 78.37 -52.06 -9.28
CA ILE A 212 78.40 -53.45 -8.81
C ILE A 212 79.17 -54.32 -9.80
N SER A 213 78.90 -54.16 -11.11
CA SER A 213 79.58 -54.92 -12.16
C SER A 213 81.09 -54.62 -12.19
N LEU A 214 81.49 -53.35 -12.05
CA LEU A 214 82.90 -52.95 -11.97
C LEU A 214 83.59 -53.55 -10.73
N MET A 215 82.95 -53.50 -9.55
CA MET A 215 83.51 -54.12 -8.34
C MET A 215 83.66 -55.63 -8.48
N GLN A 216 82.69 -56.31 -9.10
CA GLN A 216 82.76 -57.76 -9.35
C GLN A 216 83.91 -58.09 -10.30
N ALA A 217 84.08 -57.31 -11.38
CA ALA A 217 85.20 -57.48 -12.30
C ALA A 217 86.56 -57.28 -11.60
N GLN A 218 86.68 -56.23 -10.78
CA GLN A 218 87.91 -55.98 -10.01
C GLN A 218 88.18 -57.11 -9.00
N ALA A 219 87.17 -57.54 -8.25
CA ALA A 219 87.32 -58.65 -7.30
C ALA A 219 87.74 -59.95 -7.99
N GLN A 220 87.27 -60.20 -9.22
CA GLN A 220 87.69 -61.34 -10.02
C GLN A 220 89.15 -61.22 -10.50
N ILE A 221 89.58 -60.02 -10.91
CA ILE A 221 90.96 -59.74 -11.27
C ILE A 221 91.88 -59.97 -10.06
N ASP A 222 91.54 -59.40 -8.92
CA ASP A 222 92.31 -59.53 -7.67
C ASP A 222 92.40 -61.00 -7.23
N TYR A 223 91.31 -61.75 -7.35
CA TYR A 223 91.28 -63.19 -7.08
C TYR A 223 92.20 -63.96 -8.02
N ASN A 224 92.14 -63.69 -9.33
CA ASN A 224 92.99 -64.36 -10.32
C ASN A 224 94.47 -64.03 -10.10
N GLU A 225 94.81 -62.78 -9.75
CA GLU A 225 96.19 -62.39 -9.44
C GLU A 225 96.71 -63.06 -8.17
N MET A 226 95.86 -63.16 -7.13
CA MET A 226 96.18 -63.91 -5.91
C MET A 226 96.44 -65.39 -6.20
N MET A 227 95.59 -66.02 -7.03
CA MET A 227 95.77 -67.40 -7.46
C MET A 227 97.06 -67.59 -8.26
N HIS A 228 97.35 -66.68 -9.20
CA HIS A 228 98.61 -66.73 -9.96
C HIS A 228 99.84 -66.62 -9.06
N LYS A 229 99.84 -65.69 -8.10
CA LYS A 229 100.93 -65.57 -7.10
C LYS A 229 101.06 -66.82 -6.24
N HIS A 230 99.93 -67.45 -5.87
CA HIS A 230 99.94 -68.70 -5.13
C HIS A 230 100.54 -69.86 -5.96
N ASP A 231 100.17 -69.95 -7.24
CA ASP A 231 100.71 -70.95 -8.16
C ASP A 231 102.21 -70.75 -8.43
N GLU A 232 102.67 -69.50 -8.57
CA GLU A 232 104.11 -69.18 -8.65
C GLU A 232 104.86 -69.62 -7.39
N GLN A 233 104.30 -69.37 -6.20
CA GLN A 233 104.90 -69.82 -4.94
C GLN A 233 104.97 -71.35 -4.86
N LEU A 234 103.90 -72.05 -5.24
CA LEU A 234 103.89 -73.51 -5.31
C LEU A 234 104.96 -74.04 -6.27
N TYR A 235 105.12 -73.40 -7.44
CA TYR A 235 106.15 -73.77 -8.41
C TYR A 235 107.57 -73.58 -7.85
N LEU A 236 107.84 -72.46 -7.17
CA LEU A 236 109.13 -72.21 -6.49
C LEU A 236 109.41 -73.26 -5.40
N ILE A 237 108.43 -73.54 -4.55
CA ILE A 237 108.53 -74.59 -3.51
C ILE A 237 108.84 -75.95 -4.15
N GLN A 238 108.20 -76.27 -5.27
CA GLN A 238 108.42 -77.54 -5.96
C GLN A 238 109.79 -77.61 -6.63
N GLN A 239 110.31 -76.52 -7.19
CA GLN A 239 111.69 -76.46 -7.67
C GLN A 239 112.71 -76.63 -6.54
N GLU A 240 112.50 -75.97 -5.41
CA GLU A 240 113.37 -76.08 -4.24
C GLU A 240 113.36 -77.53 -3.71
N ALA A 241 112.19 -78.14 -3.58
CA ALA A 241 112.05 -79.54 -3.21
C ALA A 241 112.76 -80.49 -4.19
N ASN A 242 112.66 -80.25 -5.50
CA ASN A 242 113.34 -81.06 -6.51
C ASN A 242 114.87 -80.88 -6.47
N SER A 243 115.35 -79.65 -6.25
CA SER A 243 116.78 -79.35 -6.07
C SER A 243 117.35 -80.04 -4.83
N GLU A 244 116.62 -79.96 -3.70
CA GLU A 244 116.98 -80.64 -2.46
C GLU A 244 117.01 -82.17 -2.66
N ASN A 245 116.04 -82.72 -3.40
CA ASN A 245 115.99 -84.15 -3.72
C ASN A 245 117.17 -84.58 -4.61
N ASN A 246 117.57 -83.78 -5.60
CA ASN A 246 118.77 -84.02 -6.39
C ASN A 246 120.05 -83.94 -5.54
N ARG A 247 120.14 -82.99 -4.60
CA ARG A 247 121.26 -82.89 -3.67
C ARG A 247 121.35 -84.16 -2.82
N LEU A 248 120.23 -84.58 -2.23
CA LEU A 248 120.14 -85.81 -1.45
C LEU A 248 120.47 -87.06 -2.28
N PHE A 249 120.04 -87.12 -3.54
CA PHE A 249 120.37 -88.21 -4.46
C PHE A 249 121.88 -88.29 -4.70
N ASN A 250 122.53 -87.17 -5.02
CA ASN A 250 123.98 -87.10 -5.23
C ASN A 250 124.76 -87.43 -3.94
N GLU A 251 124.29 -86.98 -2.79
CA GLU A 251 124.88 -87.32 -1.49
C GLU A 251 124.79 -88.83 -1.21
N ASN A 252 123.66 -89.45 -1.54
CA ASN A 252 123.45 -90.89 -1.42
C ASN A 252 124.34 -91.69 -2.41
N GLU A 253 124.53 -91.17 -3.62
CA GLU A 253 125.44 -91.76 -4.63
C GLU A 253 126.91 -91.65 -4.18
N ASN A 254 127.31 -90.51 -3.65
CA ASN A 254 128.63 -90.33 -3.04
C ASN A 254 128.84 -91.31 -1.88
N LEU A 255 127.89 -91.40 -0.94
CA LEU A 255 127.95 -92.37 0.16
C LEU A 255 128.03 -93.82 -0.34
N ARG A 256 127.30 -94.17 -1.41
CA ARG A 256 127.40 -95.49 -2.07
C ARG A 256 128.79 -95.73 -2.65
N SER A 257 129.37 -94.76 -3.36
CA SER A 257 130.71 -94.87 -3.93
C SER A 257 131.80 -94.95 -2.85
N GLU A 258 131.62 -94.25 -1.72
CA GLU A 258 132.51 -94.31 -0.57
C GLU A 258 132.45 -95.68 0.12
N ILE A 259 131.25 -96.28 0.23
CA ILE A 259 131.06 -97.67 0.68
C ILE A 259 131.72 -98.67 -0.30
N GLU A 260 131.61 -98.47 -1.61
CA GLU A 260 132.29 -99.31 -2.61
C GLU A 260 133.82 -99.20 -2.55
N GLN A 261 134.36 -98.00 -2.34
CA GLN A 261 135.81 -97.81 -2.14
C GLN A 261 136.31 -98.44 -0.83
N LEU A 262 135.52 -98.41 0.24
CA LEU A 262 135.82 -99.11 1.48
C LEU A 262 135.79 -100.63 1.28
N LYS A 263 134.86 -101.15 0.47
CA LYS A 263 134.86 -102.56 0.05
C LYS A 263 136.09 -102.91 -0.77
N SER A 264 136.53 -102.07 -1.73
CA SER A 264 137.73 -102.35 -2.53
C SER A 264 139.05 -102.25 -1.72
N LYS A 265 139.11 -101.39 -0.70
CA LYS A 265 140.25 -101.32 0.24
C LYS A 265 140.32 -102.49 1.22
N SER A 266 139.24 -103.25 1.38
CA SER A 266 139.21 -104.45 2.22
C SER A 266 139.63 -105.73 1.48
N SER A 267 140.04 -105.65 0.21
CA SER A 267 140.35 -106.80 -0.65
C SER A 267 141.77 -106.82 -1.24
N SER A 268 142.76 -106.17 -0.61
CA SER A 268 144.17 -106.35 -0.96
C SER A 268 145.11 -106.29 0.23
#